data_AF-A0A211YLQ9-F1
#
_entry.id   AF-A0A211YLQ9-F1
#
_cell.length_a   1.000
_cell.length_b   1.000
_cell.length_c   1.000
_cell.angle_alpha   90.00
_cell.angle_beta   90.00
_cell.angle_gamma   90.00
#
_symmetry.space_group_name_H-M   'P 1'
#
loop_
_entity.id
_entity.type
_entity.pdbx_description
1 polymer ?
#
loop_
_entity_poly.entity_id
_entity_poly.type
_entity_poly.pdbx_seq_one_letter_code
_entity_poly.pdbx_strand_id
1 'polypeptide(L)'
;MRNLSRLKEIVQQGPADVIIGKNGLSEGVLKEIDRRLKEKGVVKVKALRTAVKVTGLDRRELARRVAEKLGARLLDVRGRTFVLYRPQPRRERPQPAGRNKIRSVRERNVAGRSARWSRR
;
A
#
# COMPACT_ATOMS: atom_id res chain seq x y z
N MET A 1 -6.17 8.51 -17.42
CA MET A 1 -5.18 7.40 -17.41
C MET A 1 -4.07 7.71 -16.41
N ARG A 2 -3.56 6.74 -15.65
CA ARG A 2 -2.36 6.96 -14.81
C ARG A 2 -1.12 7.01 -15.70
N ASN A 3 -0.39 8.12 -15.68
CA ASN A 3 0.84 8.31 -16.46
C ASN A 3 1.98 7.48 -15.87
N LEU A 4 2.18 6.27 -16.40
CA LEU A 4 3.22 5.34 -15.93
C LEU A 4 4.64 5.87 -16.15
N SER A 5 4.88 6.66 -17.20
CA SER A 5 6.20 7.24 -17.51
C SER A 5 6.68 8.20 -16.43
N ARG A 6 5.83 9.14 -16.00
CA ARG A 6 6.14 10.10 -14.93
C ARG A 6 6.31 9.40 -13.58
N LEU A 7 5.45 8.41 -13.28
CA LEU A 7 5.55 7.62 -12.05
C LEU A 7 6.86 6.84 -11.99
N LYS A 8 7.24 6.23 -13.12
CA LYS A 8 8.52 5.53 -13.29
C LYS A 8 9.70 6.45 -13.00
N GLU A 9 9.74 7.66 -13.56
CA GLU A 9 10.85 8.60 -13.32
C GLU A 9 10.99 9.00 -11.85
N ILE A 10 9.88 9.37 -11.21
CA ILE A 10 9.88 9.78 -9.79
C ILE A 10 10.41 8.65 -8.91
N VAL A 11 9.89 7.43 -9.10
CA VAL A 11 10.30 6.26 -8.33
C VAL A 11 11.76 5.89 -8.61
N GLN A 12 12.22 6.08 -9.86
CA GLN A 12 13.59 5.78 -10.25
C GLN A 12 14.61 6.68 -9.55
N GLN A 13 14.30 7.96 -9.31
CA GLN A 13 15.17 8.88 -8.59
C GLN A 13 15.14 8.66 -7.06
N GLY A 14 14.08 8.03 -6.55
CA GLY A 14 13.92 7.75 -5.12
C GLY A 14 14.77 6.58 -4.59
N PRO A 15 14.80 6.39 -3.25
CA PRO A 15 15.42 5.22 -2.63
C PRO A 15 14.70 3.92 -2.99
N ALA A 16 15.36 2.78 -2.80
CA ALA A 16 14.71 1.49 -2.95
C ALA A 16 13.80 1.19 -1.75
N ASP A 17 12.58 0.74 -1.99
CA ASP A 17 11.63 0.35 -0.95
C ASP A 17 12.01 -1.00 -0.33
N VAL A 18 12.56 -1.91 -1.13
CA VAL A 18 12.93 -3.27 -0.71
C VAL A 18 14.30 -3.61 -1.26
N ILE A 19 15.14 -4.24 -0.43
CA ILE A 19 16.49 -4.71 -0.82
C ILE A 19 16.54 -6.23 -0.69
N ILE A 20 16.86 -6.91 -1.79
CA ILE A 20 17.07 -8.35 -1.83
C ILE A 20 18.54 -8.63 -1.49
N GLY A 21 18.75 -9.22 -0.31
CA GLY A 21 20.06 -9.45 0.29
C GLY A 21 20.70 -10.80 -0.03
N LYS A 22 21.51 -11.32 0.91
CA LYS A 22 22.24 -12.60 0.76
C LYS A 22 21.30 -13.81 0.69
N ASN A 23 20.16 -13.76 1.35
CA ASN A 23 19.15 -14.83 1.34
C ASN A 23 18.37 -14.92 0.01
N GLY A 24 18.67 -14.06 -0.96
CA GLY A 24 18.05 -14.09 -2.27
C GLY A 24 16.53 -13.88 -2.21
N LEU A 25 15.83 -14.59 -3.09
CA LEU A 25 14.39 -14.45 -3.33
C LEU A 25 13.61 -15.42 -2.43
N SER A 26 13.59 -15.13 -1.13
CA SER A 26 12.83 -15.91 -0.15
C SER A 26 11.34 -15.51 -0.11
N GLU A 27 10.50 -16.36 0.47
CA GLU A 27 9.07 -16.05 0.64
C GLU A 27 8.82 -14.80 1.47
N GLY A 28 9.64 -14.56 2.50
CA GLY A 28 9.53 -13.34 3.32
C GLY A 28 9.75 -12.07 2.51
N VAL A 29 10.73 -12.08 1.59
CA VAL A 29 10.98 -10.96 0.68
C VAL A 29 9.81 -10.78 -0.29
N LEU A 30 9.27 -11.87 -0.84
CA LEU A 30 8.09 -11.81 -1.71
C LEU A 30 6.87 -11.22 -0.99
N LYS A 31 6.59 -11.65 0.24
CA LYS A 31 5.50 -11.12 1.07
C LYS A 31 5.70 -9.63 1.38
N GLU A 32 6.93 -9.20 1.66
CA GLU A 32 7.21 -7.78 1.89
C GLU A 32 6.99 -6.94 0.62
N ILE A 33 7.44 -7.42 -0.55
CA ILE A 33 7.19 -6.72 -1.82
C ILE A 33 5.68 -6.64 -2.11
N ASP A 34 4.93 -7.73 -1.89
CA ASP A 34 3.48 -7.75 -2.06
C ASP A 34 2.77 -6.73 -1.15
N ARG A 35 3.16 -6.67 0.13
CA ARG A 35 2.65 -5.69 1.09
C ARG A 35 2.88 -4.26 0.60
N ARG A 36 4.10 -3.93 0.18
CA ARG A 36 4.44 -2.59 -0.34
C ARG A 36 3.69 -2.26 -1.63
N LEU A 37 3.50 -3.24 -2.52
CA LEU A 37 2.68 -3.05 -3.74
C LEU A 37 1.22 -2.75 -3.38
N LYS A 38 0.65 -3.40 -2.38
CA LYS A 38 -0.72 -3.12 -1.89
C LYS A 38 -0.85 -1.75 -1.22
N GLU A 39 0.21 -1.22 -0.64
CA GLU A 39 0.22 0.09 0.07
C GLU A 39 0.50 1.28 -0.85
N LYS A 40 1.48 1.15 -1.76
CA LYS A 40 1.92 2.25 -2.64
C LYS A 40 1.49 2.11 -4.09
N GLY A 41 1.23 0.88 -4.56
CA GLY A 41 0.90 0.57 -5.95
C GLY A 41 2.10 0.54 -6.89
N VAL A 42 3.22 1.16 -6.50
CA VAL A 42 4.50 1.12 -7.20
C VAL A 42 5.62 0.92 -6.19
N VAL A 43 6.59 0.08 -6.53
CA VAL A 43 7.69 -0.32 -5.63
C VAL A 43 8.99 -0.40 -6.41
N LYS A 44 10.06 0.19 -5.88
CA LYS A 44 11.43 0.03 -6.38
C LYS A 44 12.18 -1.01 -5.55
N VAL A 45 12.64 -2.07 -6.20
CA VAL A 45 13.36 -3.17 -5.55
C VAL A 45 14.82 -3.15 -5.98
N LYS A 46 15.75 -3.29 -5.04
CA LYS A 46 17.19 -3.38 -5.28
C LYS A 46 17.66 -4.81 -5.04
N ALA A 47 18.23 -5.45 -6.06
CA ALA A 47 18.87 -6.75 -5.94
C ALA A 47 20.38 -6.60 -5.70
N LEU A 48 20.89 -7.08 -4.57
CA LEU A 48 22.34 -7.08 -4.33
C LEU A 48 23.05 -8.07 -5.25
N ARG A 49 24.35 -7.88 -5.47
CA ARG A 49 25.20 -8.80 -6.25
C ARG A 49 25.13 -10.24 -5.73
N THR A 50 25.04 -10.41 -4.42
CA THR A 50 24.92 -11.71 -3.77
C THR A 50 23.61 -12.40 -4.13
N ALA A 51 22.49 -11.66 -4.19
CA ALA A 51 21.20 -12.21 -4.58
C ALA A 51 21.25 -12.79 -6.00
N VAL A 52 21.85 -12.05 -6.94
CA VAL A 52 22.03 -12.48 -8.34
C VAL A 52 22.90 -13.74 -8.42
N LYS A 53 23.98 -13.82 -7.63
CA LYS A 53 24.84 -15.01 -7.56
C LYS A 53 24.10 -16.23 -6.99
N VAL A 54 23.34 -16.04 -5.91
CA VAL A 54 22.62 -17.13 -5.23
C VAL A 54 21.48 -17.67 -6.09
N THR A 55 20.76 -16.81 -6.81
CA THR A 55 19.67 -17.27 -7.68
C THR A 55 20.17 -17.82 -9.01
N GLY A 56 21.39 -17.47 -9.45
CA GLY A 56 21.93 -17.87 -10.76
C GLY A 56 21.19 -17.25 -11.95
N LEU A 57 20.28 -16.30 -11.71
CA LEU A 57 19.42 -15.68 -12.71
C LEU A 57 19.94 -14.28 -13.04
N ASP A 58 19.85 -13.88 -14.31
CA ASP A 58 20.05 -12.47 -14.66
C ASP A 58 18.99 -11.59 -14.00
N ARG A 59 19.33 -10.33 -13.77
CA ARG A 59 18.48 -9.35 -13.07
C ARG A 59 17.14 -9.14 -13.77
N ARG A 60 17.13 -9.16 -15.10
CA ARG A 60 15.89 -9.05 -15.88
C ARG A 60 14.98 -10.24 -15.64
N GLU A 61 15.55 -11.44 -15.58
CA GLU A 61 14.80 -12.66 -15.34
C GLU A 61 14.32 -12.74 -13.88
N LEU A 62 15.16 -12.33 -12.93
CA LEU A 62 14.76 -12.17 -11.53
C LEU A 62 13.55 -11.23 -11.42
N ALA A 63 13.62 -10.05 -12.05
CA ALA A 63 12.55 -9.08 -12.03
C ALA A 63 11.26 -9.62 -12.68
N ARG A 64 11.37 -10.36 -13.79
CA ARG A 64 10.23 -11.05 -14.43
C ARG A 64 9.62 -12.09 -13.50
N ARG A 65 10.42 -12.98 -12.90
CA ARG A 65 9.92 -13.99 -11.95
C ARG A 65 9.23 -13.37 -10.74
N VAL A 66 9.77 -12.29 -10.19
CA VAL A 66 9.10 -11.56 -9.09
C VAL A 66 7.78 -10.96 -9.58
N ALA A 67 7.77 -10.33 -10.74
CA ALA A 67 6.57 -9.73 -11.34
C ALA A 67 5.47 -10.78 -11.58
N GLU A 68 5.81 -11.93 -12.15
CA GLU A 68 4.90 -13.05 -12.41
C GLU A 68 4.34 -13.63 -11.11
N LYS A 69 5.20 -13.98 -10.14
CA LYS A 69 4.78 -14.50 -8.83
C LYS A 69 3.85 -13.54 -8.09
N LEU A 70 4.10 -12.25 -8.21
CA LEU A 70 3.34 -11.20 -7.56
C LEU A 70 2.30 -10.58 -8.48
N GLY A 71 1.91 -11.18 -9.60
CA GLY A 71 0.91 -10.63 -10.54
C GLY A 71 1.02 -9.11 -10.72
N ALA A 72 2.24 -8.61 -10.91
CA ALA A 72 2.59 -7.21 -11.00
C ALA A 72 3.23 -6.93 -12.36
N ARG A 73 3.14 -5.69 -12.82
CA ARG A 73 3.75 -5.24 -14.07
C ARG A 73 5.17 -4.74 -13.82
N LEU A 74 6.13 -5.29 -14.54
CA LEU A 74 7.50 -4.77 -14.59
C LEU A 74 7.53 -3.49 -15.45
N LEU A 75 7.89 -2.36 -14.86
CA LEU A 75 7.96 -1.07 -15.56
C LEU A 75 9.35 -0.76 -16.11
N ASP A 76 10.39 -1.08 -15.34
CA ASP A 76 11.76 -0.79 -15.71
C ASP A 76 12.76 -1.67 -14.97
N VAL A 77 13.92 -1.88 -15.59
CA VAL A 77 15.08 -2.51 -14.96
C VAL A 77 16.29 -1.64 -15.24
N ARG A 78 16.85 -1.03 -14.19
CA ARG A 78 18.01 -0.14 -14.27
C ARG A 78 19.08 -0.56 -13.28
N GLY A 79 20.27 -0.89 -13.79
CA GLY A 79 21.41 -1.30 -12.99
C GLY A 79 21.09 -2.53 -12.14
N ARG A 80 21.05 -2.36 -10.82
CA ARG A 80 20.72 -3.41 -9.83
C ARG A 80 19.31 -3.26 -9.27
N THR A 81 18.51 -2.37 -9.84
CA THR A 81 17.17 -2.06 -9.36
C THR A 81 16.13 -2.33 -10.44
N PHE A 82 14.92 -2.66 -10.03
CA PHE A 82 13.77 -2.79 -10.91
C PHE A 82 12.53 -2.21 -10.27
N VAL A 83 11.60 -1.74 -11.10
CA VAL A 83 10.37 -1.08 -10.66
C VAL A 83 9.18 -1.95 -11.01
N LEU A 84 8.39 -2.27 -10.00
CA LEU A 84 7.14 -3.02 -10.13
C LEU A 84 5.95 -2.11 -9.92
N TYR A 85 4.89 -2.35 -10.68
CA TYR A 85 3.64 -1.63 -10.59
C TYR A 85 2.47 -2.61 -10.52
N ARG A 86 1.58 -2.39 -9.57
CA ARG A 86 0.30 -3.08 -9.49
C ARG A 86 -0.80 -2.06 -9.24
N PRO A 87 -1.83 -1.97 -10.11
CA PRO A 87 -2.95 -1.08 -9.84
C PRO A 87 -3.59 -1.52 -8.51
N GLN A 88 -3.61 -0.61 -7.54
CA GLN A 88 -4.36 -0.89 -6.31
C GLN A 88 -5.84 -1.03 -6.67
N PRO A 89 -6.54 -2.06 -6.17
CA PRO A 89 -7.97 -2.00 -6.13
C PRO A 89 -8.32 -0.72 -5.37
N ARG A 90 -9.28 0.04 -5.89
CA ARG A 90 -9.77 1.26 -5.25
C ARG A 90 -10.14 0.86 -3.82
N ARG A 91 -9.27 1.13 -2.84
CA ARG A 91 -9.59 0.89 -1.44
C ARG A 91 -10.85 1.71 -1.22
N GLU A 92 -11.98 1.04 -1.06
CA GLU A 92 -13.17 1.69 -0.53
C GLU A 92 -12.68 2.37 0.73
N ARG A 93 -12.79 3.71 0.77
CA ARG A 93 -12.51 4.44 2.00
C ARG A 93 -13.36 3.70 3.05
N PRO A 94 -12.78 3.20 4.16
CA PRO A 94 -13.60 2.62 5.20
C PRO A 94 -14.65 3.68 5.51
N GLN A 95 -15.91 3.37 5.23
CA GLN A 95 -17.01 4.28 5.52
C GLN A 95 -16.86 4.60 7.01
N PRO A 96 -16.90 5.87 7.43
CA PRO A 96 -16.71 6.20 8.83
C PRO A 96 -17.74 5.42 9.65
N ALA A 97 -17.28 4.39 10.35
CA ALA A 97 -18.11 3.58 11.21
C ALA A 97 -18.59 4.47 12.36
N GLY A 98 -19.92 4.63 12.47
CA GLY A 98 -20.54 5.18 13.66
C GLY A 98 -20.67 6.70 13.69
N ARG A 99 -21.55 7.26 12.85
CA ARG A 99 -22.30 8.46 13.22
C ARG A 99 -23.73 8.06 13.56
N ASN A 100 -23.97 7.46 14.72
CA ASN A 100 -25.36 7.32 15.18
C ASN A 100 -25.56 7.30 16.70
N LYS A 101 -26.61 8.04 17.11
CA LYS A 101 -27.35 8.05 18.40
C LYS A 101 -26.75 8.76 19.63
N ILE A 102 -26.58 10.09 19.59
CA ILE A 102 -26.66 10.94 20.81
C ILE A 102 -27.83 11.96 20.75
N ARG A 103 -28.64 11.96 19.67
CA ARG A 103 -29.75 12.92 19.51
C ARG A 103 -31.09 12.50 20.12
N SER A 104 -31.31 11.22 20.50
CA SER A 104 -32.62 10.78 21.01
C SER A 104 -32.82 10.89 22.53
N VAL A 105 -31.85 11.43 23.28
CA VAL A 105 -32.00 11.62 24.75
C VAL A 105 -32.51 13.03 25.10
N ARG A 106 -32.36 14.02 24.20
CA ARG A 106 -32.79 15.41 24.49
C ARG A 106 -34.28 15.67 24.29
N GLU A 107 -35.02 14.82 23.60
CA GLU A 107 -36.46 15.06 23.33
C GLU A 107 -37.42 14.40 24.33
N ARG A 108 -36.91 13.64 25.31
CA ARG A 108 -37.76 13.04 26.38
C ARG A 108 -37.89 13.85 27.66
N ASN A 109 -37.21 14.99 27.80
CA ASN A 109 -37.26 15.82 29.01
C ASN A 109 -38.01 17.17 28.87
N VAL A 110 -38.65 17.42 27.72
CA VAL A 110 -39.40 18.69 27.50
C VAL A 110 -40.89 18.56 27.86
N ALA A 111 -41.42 17.36 28.07
CA ALA A 111 -42.86 17.14 28.29
C ALA A 111 -43.28 16.87 29.75
N GLY A 112 -42.49 17.28 30.75
CA GLY A 112 -42.68 16.75 32.11
C GLY A 112 -42.73 17.70 33.32
N ARG A 113 -42.32 18.98 33.24
CA ARG A 113 -42.32 19.87 34.42
C ARG A 113 -42.54 21.34 34.08
N SER A 114 -43.75 21.67 33.66
CA SER A 114 -44.30 23.02 33.85
C SER A 114 -45.39 22.95 34.91
N ALA A 115 -45.06 23.22 36.17
CA ALA A 115 -46.04 23.73 37.12
C ALA A 115 -45.34 24.30 38.36
N ARG A 116 -45.51 25.62 38.51
CA ARG A 116 -45.85 26.28 39.77
C ARG A 116 -44.72 26.46 40.78
N TRP A 117 -44.00 27.57 40.64
CA TRP A 117 -43.76 28.47 41.78
C TRP A 117 -44.10 29.90 41.34
N SER A 118 -45.27 30.35 41.78
CA SER A 118 -45.69 31.75 41.80
C SER A 118 -45.93 32.09 43.27
N ARG A 119 -45.35 33.22 43.69
CA ARG A 119 -45.63 34.02 44.90
C ARG A 119 -45.21 33.43 46.25
N ARG A 120 -44.18 34.03 46.85
CA ARG A 120 -44.35 35.10 47.84
C ARG A 120 -43.07 35.91 47.97
#